data_AF-A0A4Y8URM2-F1
#
_entry.id   AF-A0A4Y8URM2-F1
#
_cell.length_a   1.000
_cell.length_b   1.000
_cell.length_c   1.000
_cell.angle_alpha   90.00
_cell.angle_beta   90.00
_cell.angle_gamma   90.00
#
_symmetry.space_group_name_H-M   'P 1'
#
loop_
_entity.id
_entity.type
_entity.pdbx_description
1 polymer ?
#
loop_
_entity_poly.entity_id
_entity_poly.type
_entity_poly.pdbx_seq_one_letter_code
_entity_poly.pdbx_strand_id
1 'polypeptide(L)'
;MKAKKILYIILYLVLLNGVIQTYLFKSEFVPIISDILLFYLAFSRKHDIKAVSRAVGVWVVRLFAILLVGSTVIAIVNMMPPISIVWGFRMVVRYLLLFMMVYKFFNYTDVVKCKKMIVWFFWINTFMVVFQFYVERKVADFIGGTFMGNNELFVFYLFCAMLLSKEYFIGRLSKLYFFLLIAIEMFIAMVAEIKIMYFTIPLAIYAVYVFTKKFSVKHILILVLAFFFLVPTMKSVMSLMYGEEYVNSTFDLDFIQP
;
A
#
# COMPACT_ATOMS: atom_id res chain seq x y z
N MET A 1 -6.58 7.50 27.08
CA MET A 1 -7.74 6.79 26.49
C MET A 1 -8.37 7.48 25.28
N LYS A 2 -8.68 8.79 25.31
CA LYS A 2 -9.31 9.50 24.16
C LYS A 2 -8.46 9.47 22.88
N ALA A 3 -7.16 9.76 22.96
CA ALA A 3 -6.26 9.77 21.80
C ALA A 3 -6.15 8.43 21.06
N LYS A 4 -6.05 7.31 21.78
CA LYS A 4 -5.97 5.97 21.16
C LYS A 4 -7.25 5.64 20.38
N LYS A 5 -8.42 5.95 20.94
CA LYS A 5 -9.71 5.76 20.25
C LYS A 5 -9.79 6.59 18.96
N ILE A 6 -9.36 7.86 19.01
CA ILE A 6 -9.30 8.72 17.83
C ILE A 6 -8.37 8.12 16.76
N LEU A 7 -7.20 7.61 17.14
CA LEU A 7 -6.29 6.95 16.21
C LEU A 7 -6.89 5.70 15.57
N TYR A 8 -7.59 4.86 16.33
CA TYR A 8 -8.31 3.73 15.74
C TYR A 8 -9.37 4.22 14.74
N ILE A 9 -10.15 5.25 15.09
CA ILE A 9 -11.13 5.84 14.16
C ILE A 9 -10.45 6.33 12.88
N ILE A 10 -9.31 7.03 12.97
CA ILE A 10 -8.55 7.48 11.81
C ILE A 10 -8.13 6.28 10.95
N LEU A 11 -7.63 5.19 11.55
CA LEU A 11 -7.25 3.99 10.81
C LEU A 11 -8.44 3.33 10.11
N TYR A 12 -9.59 3.20 10.78
CA TYR A 12 -10.81 2.69 10.16
C TYR A 12 -11.28 3.57 9.00
N LEU A 13 -11.26 4.90 9.16
CA LEU A 13 -11.61 5.84 8.11
C LEU A 13 -10.66 5.75 6.91
N VAL A 14 -9.36 5.55 7.13
CA VAL A 14 -8.39 5.32 6.05
C VAL A 14 -8.71 4.03 5.30
N LEU A 15 -8.95 2.93 6.03
CA LEU A 15 -9.15 1.60 5.44
C LEU A 15 -10.51 1.44 4.75
N LEU A 16 -11.53 2.20 5.14
CA LEU A 16 -12.89 2.16 4.56
C LEU A 16 -13.18 3.34 3.64
N ASN A 17 -12.19 4.17 3.35
CA ASN A 17 -12.37 5.44 2.67
C ASN A 17 -13.09 5.31 1.32
N GLY A 18 -12.71 4.34 0.50
CA GLY A 18 -13.34 4.07 -0.79
C GLY A 18 -14.78 3.61 -0.64
N VAL A 19 -15.05 2.68 0.28
CA VAL A 19 -16.42 2.19 0.51
C VAL A 19 -17.35 3.34 0.92
N ILE A 20 -16.89 4.18 1.86
CA ILE A 20 -17.69 5.31 2.34
C ILE A 20 -17.97 6.27 1.17
N GLN A 21 -16.96 6.59 0.36
CA GLN A 21 -17.14 7.56 -0.72
C GLN A 21 -17.96 7.02 -1.90
N THR A 22 -17.82 5.74 -2.23
CA THR A 22 -18.51 5.15 -3.38
C THR A 22 -19.96 4.78 -3.05
N TYR A 23 -20.22 4.23 -1.85
CA TYR A 23 -21.50 3.60 -1.52
C TYR A 23 -22.35 4.36 -0.49
N LEU A 24 -21.75 5.17 0.38
CA LEU A 24 -22.48 5.88 1.45
C LEU A 24 -22.65 7.37 1.14
N PHE A 25 -21.54 8.08 0.95
CA PHE A 25 -21.51 9.53 0.74
C PHE A 25 -20.59 9.87 -0.42
N LYS A 26 -21.16 10.13 -1.60
CA LYS A 26 -20.41 10.57 -2.79
C LYS A 26 -19.80 11.96 -2.57
N SER A 27 -18.68 12.01 -1.87
CA SER A 27 -18.00 13.24 -1.48
C SER A 27 -16.50 13.02 -1.33
N GLU A 28 -15.74 13.80 -2.08
CA GLU A 28 -14.27 13.82 -2.03
C GLU A 28 -13.71 14.41 -0.71
N PHE A 29 -14.59 14.92 0.16
CA PHE A 29 -14.22 15.54 1.43
C PHE A 29 -14.13 14.53 2.59
N VAL A 30 -14.56 13.27 2.41
CA VAL A 30 -14.47 12.22 3.44
C VAL A 30 -13.03 12.02 3.97
N PRO A 31 -11.97 12.00 3.14
CA PRO A 31 -10.59 11.89 3.61
C PRO A 31 -10.18 13.05 4.53
N ILE A 32 -10.75 14.24 4.32
CA ILE A 32 -10.42 15.44 5.11
C ILE A 32 -10.88 15.27 6.56
N ILE A 33 -11.94 14.50 6.82
CA ILE A 33 -12.38 14.20 8.20
C ILE A 33 -11.25 13.50 8.96
N SER A 34 -10.62 12.51 8.34
CA SER A 34 -9.49 11.81 8.95
C SER A 34 -8.27 12.71 9.15
N ASP A 35 -8.06 13.67 8.23
CA ASP A 35 -6.98 14.65 8.33
C ASP A 35 -7.24 15.64 9.49
N ILE A 36 -8.45 16.18 9.62
CA ILE A 36 -8.85 17.08 10.71
C ILE A 36 -8.67 16.39 12.07
N LEU A 37 -9.13 15.14 12.20
CA LEU A 37 -8.95 14.38 13.44
C LEU A 37 -7.47 14.14 13.76
N LEU A 38 -6.66 13.87 12.73
CA LEU A 38 -5.22 13.68 12.88
C LEU A 38 -4.52 14.98 13.29
N PHE A 39 -4.87 16.11 12.67
CA PHE A 39 -4.34 17.43 13.01
C PHE A 39 -4.75 17.86 14.41
N TYR A 40 -6.01 17.66 14.78
CA TYR A 40 -6.47 17.89 16.16
C TYR A 40 -5.62 17.10 17.15
N LEU A 41 -5.38 15.83 16.88
CA LEU A 41 -4.59 14.98 17.76
C LEU A 41 -3.10 15.39 17.80
N ALA A 42 -2.53 15.77 16.66
CA ALA A 42 -1.13 16.18 16.51
C ALA A 42 -0.82 17.58 17.07
N PHE A 43 -1.80 18.48 17.13
CA PHE A 43 -1.60 19.85 17.66
C PHE A 43 -2.19 20.05 19.05
N SER A 44 -3.02 19.13 19.55
CA SER A 44 -3.57 19.22 20.92
C SER A 44 -2.52 19.17 22.03
N ARG A 45 -1.30 18.71 21.75
CA ARG A 45 -0.20 18.59 22.72
C ARG A 45 1.13 18.91 22.05
N LYS A 46 2.16 19.25 22.85
CA LYS A 46 3.53 19.29 22.32
C LYS A 46 4.04 17.87 22.06
N HIS A 47 4.75 17.70 20.94
CA HIS A 47 5.31 16.42 20.52
C HIS A 47 6.82 16.54 20.36
N ASP A 48 7.56 15.56 20.91
CA ASP A 48 9.00 15.47 20.74
C ASP A 48 9.32 14.77 19.41
N ILE A 49 9.45 15.57 18.35
CA ILE A 49 9.80 15.10 17.01
C ILE A 49 11.20 14.44 17.00
N LYS A 50 12.10 14.86 17.90
CA LYS A 50 13.45 14.27 18.01
C LYS A 50 13.40 12.84 18.55
N ALA A 51 12.44 12.51 19.41
CA ALA A 51 12.25 11.12 19.86
C ALA A 51 11.87 10.19 18.70
N VAL A 52 11.02 10.64 17.78
CA VAL A 52 10.65 9.86 16.59
C VAL A 52 11.83 9.73 15.63
N SER A 53 12.56 10.81 15.38
CA SER A 53 13.76 10.79 14.53
C SER A 53 14.84 9.84 15.07
N ARG A 54 15.02 9.78 16.40
CA ARG A 54 15.91 8.79 17.03
C ARG A 54 15.44 7.35 16.84
N ALA A 55 14.13 7.11 16.85
CA ALA A 55 13.56 5.78 16.72
C ALA A 55 13.63 5.22 15.29
N VAL A 56 13.35 6.06 14.28
CA VAL A 56 13.36 5.67 12.86
C VAL A 56 14.77 5.72 12.27
N GLY A 57 15.65 6.54 12.86
CA GLY A 57 16.98 6.81 12.36
C GLY A 57 17.02 8.11 11.57
N VAL A 58 18.02 8.94 11.88
CA VAL A 58 18.17 10.29 11.31
C VAL A 58 18.30 10.25 9.78
N TRP A 59 18.96 9.23 9.23
CA TRP A 59 19.12 9.05 7.79
C TRP A 59 17.80 8.80 7.06
N VAL A 60 16.88 8.04 7.66
CA VAL A 60 15.56 7.82 7.09
C VAL A 60 14.79 9.14 7.02
N VAL A 61 14.82 9.92 8.10
CA VAL A 61 14.16 11.23 8.15
C VAL A 61 14.76 12.19 7.11
N ARG A 62 16.10 12.20 6.95
CA ARG A 62 16.78 13.02 5.93
C ARG A 62 16.42 12.60 4.51
N LEU A 63 16.41 11.29 4.23
CA LEU A 63 16.01 10.76 2.92
C LEU A 63 14.57 11.19 2.58
N PHE A 64 13.64 11.03 3.53
CA PHE A 64 12.26 11.48 3.35
C PHE A 64 12.14 12.99 3.09
N ALA A 65 12.91 13.80 3.82
CA ALA A 65 12.95 15.25 3.60
C ALA A 65 13.48 15.61 2.21
N ILE A 66 14.57 14.96 1.77
CA ILE A 66 15.14 15.16 0.43
C ILE A 66 14.13 14.75 -0.64
N LEU A 67 13.47 13.59 -0.50
CA LEU A 67 12.47 13.12 -1.45
C LEU A 67 11.29 14.07 -1.54
N LEU A 68 10.78 14.57 -0.40
CA LEU A 68 9.66 15.51 -0.38
C LEU A 68 10.03 16.87 -1.00
N VAL A 69 11.19 17.42 -0.66
CA VAL A 69 11.65 18.69 -1.24
C VAL A 69 11.90 18.51 -2.73
N GLY A 70 12.62 17.45 -3.11
CA GLY A 70 12.91 17.12 -4.50
C GLY A 70 11.65 16.92 -5.34
N SER A 71 10.68 16.13 -4.85
CA SER A 71 9.42 15.91 -5.56
C SER A 71 8.61 17.20 -5.72
N THR A 72 8.65 18.08 -4.73
CA THR A 72 7.94 19.37 -4.79
C THR A 72 8.60 20.31 -5.79
N VAL A 73 9.94 20.40 -5.80
CA VAL A 73 10.68 21.20 -6.78
C VAL A 73 10.41 20.71 -8.20
N ILE A 74 10.46 19.40 -8.43
CA ILE A 74 10.16 18.81 -9.75
C ILE A 74 8.71 19.13 -10.17
N ALA A 75 7.75 19.02 -9.27
CA ALA A 75 6.34 19.34 -9.57
C ALA A 75 6.15 20.81 -9.97
N ILE A 76 6.87 21.74 -9.31
CA ILE A 76 6.85 23.16 -9.64
C ILE A 76 7.51 23.42 -11.00
N VAL A 77 8.68 22.83 -11.26
CA VAL A 77 9.40 22.95 -12.54
C VAL A 77 8.54 22.43 -13.70
N ASN A 78 7.80 21.35 -13.48
CA ASN A 78 6.87 20.77 -14.44
C ASN A 78 5.54 21.52 -14.55
N MET A 79 5.39 22.67 -13.88
CA MET A 79 4.17 23.50 -13.88
C MET A 79 2.89 22.70 -13.56
N MET A 80 2.99 21.73 -12.65
CA MET A 80 1.82 20.95 -12.24
C MET A 80 0.77 21.87 -11.60
N PRO A 81 -0.54 21.56 -11.74
CA PRO A 81 -1.60 22.34 -11.12
C PRO A 81 -1.37 22.53 -9.61
N PRO A 82 -1.51 23.75 -9.06
CA PRO A 82 -1.27 24.01 -7.64
C PRO A 82 -2.08 23.11 -6.71
N ILE A 83 -3.31 22.77 -7.11
CA ILE A 83 -4.18 21.85 -6.38
C ILE A 83 -3.49 20.47 -6.21
N SER A 84 -2.91 19.91 -7.26
CA SER A 84 -2.22 18.61 -7.24
C SER A 84 -0.98 18.64 -6.33
N ILE A 85 -0.24 19.75 -6.32
CA ILE A 85 0.92 19.94 -5.43
C ILE A 85 0.45 19.93 -3.96
N VAL A 86 -0.62 20.67 -3.64
CA VAL A 86 -1.19 20.71 -2.28
C VAL A 86 -1.72 19.34 -1.85
N TRP A 87 -2.40 18.62 -2.75
CA TRP A 87 -2.88 17.26 -2.47
C TRP A 87 -1.72 16.29 -2.21
N GLY A 88 -0.65 16.35 -3.01
CA GLY A 88 0.57 15.55 -2.79
C GLY A 88 1.23 15.84 -1.45
N PHE A 89 1.41 17.12 -1.12
CA PHE A 89 1.97 17.54 0.17
C PHE A 89 1.10 17.08 1.35
N ARG A 90 -0.22 17.22 1.23
CA ARG A 90 -1.18 16.76 2.24
C ARG A 90 -1.00 15.26 2.54
N MET A 91 -0.85 14.43 1.51
CA MET A 91 -0.65 12.99 1.69
C MET A 91 0.63 12.69 2.47
N VAL A 92 1.76 13.32 2.13
CA VAL A 92 3.02 13.06 2.83
C VAL A 92 2.94 13.51 4.30
N VAL A 93 2.42 14.71 4.55
CA VAL A 93 2.24 15.23 5.92
C VAL A 93 1.31 14.33 6.72
N ARG A 94 0.18 13.91 6.15
CA ARG A 94 -0.77 13.01 6.80
C ARG A 94 -0.11 11.71 7.24
N TYR A 95 0.58 11.00 6.35
CA TYR A 95 1.21 9.72 6.70
C TYR A 95 2.33 9.88 7.74
N LEU A 96 3.10 10.97 7.66
CA LEU A 96 4.13 11.30 8.64
C LEU A 96 3.52 11.60 10.03
N LEU A 97 2.47 12.42 10.10
CA LEU A 97 1.74 12.70 11.33
C LEU A 97 1.14 11.42 11.91
N LEU A 98 0.50 10.59 11.08
CA LEU A 98 -0.09 9.32 11.50
C LEU A 98 0.96 8.40 12.12
N PHE A 99 2.12 8.26 11.48
CA PHE A 99 3.23 7.49 12.01
C PHE A 99 3.69 8.01 13.37
N MET A 100 3.90 9.32 13.51
CA MET A 100 4.31 9.92 14.78
C MET A 100 3.28 9.68 15.90
N MET A 101 1.98 9.77 15.59
CA MET A 101 0.94 9.57 16.58
C MET A 101 0.80 8.10 16.97
N VAL A 102 0.91 7.17 16.02
CA VAL A 102 0.95 5.74 16.29
C VAL A 102 2.15 5.40 17.18
N TYR A 103 3.35 5.86 16.83
CA TYR A 103 4.56 5.62 17.62
C TYR A 103 4.46 6.14 19.06
N LYS A 104 3.85 7.31 19.26
CA LYS A 104 3.72 7.93 20.59
C LYS A 104 2.63 7.26 21.46
N PHE A 105 1.49 6.92 20.87
CA PHE A 105 0.30 6.53 21.64
C PHE A 105 0.03 5.04 21.67
N PHE A 106 0.50 4.25 20.70
CA PHE A 106 0.25 2.81 20.68
C PHE A 106 1.27 2.07 21.53
N ASN A 107 0.77 1.12 22.31
CA ASN A 107 1.58 0.18 23.07
C ASN A 107 1.62 -1.16 22.33
N TYR A 108 2.42 -2.11 22.82
CA TYR A 108 2.49 -3.47 22.26
C TYR A 108 1.11 -4.12 22.03
N THR A 109 0.20 -4.02 23.00
CA THR A 109 -1.17 -4.56 22.89
C THR A 109 -1.96 -3.91 21.76
N ASP A 110 -1.79 -2.61 21.54
CA ASP A 110 -2.44 -1.88 20.46
C ASP A 110 -1.89 -2.29 19.09
N VAL A 111 -0.56 -2.51 19.00
CA VAL A 111 0.09 -3.01 17.79
C VAL A 111 -0.41 -4.41 17.43
N VAL A 112 -0.55 -5.31 18.42
CA VAL A 112 -1.13 -6.65 18.20
C VAL A 112 -2.59 -6.56 17.72
N LYS A 113 -3.37 -5.63 18.26
CA LYS A 113 -4.74 -5.36 17.78
C LYS A 113 -4.75 -4.83 16.36
N CYS A 114 -3.87 -3.89 16.01
CA CYS A 114 -3.73 -3.38 14.65
C CYS A 114 -3.33 -4.47 13.67
N LYS A 115 -2.43 -5.38 14.04
CA LYS A 115 -2.13 -6.57 13.21
C LYS A 115 -3.40 -7.36 12.89
N LYS A 116 -4.19 -7.70 13.91
CA LYS A 116 -5.46 -8.44 13.73
C LYS A 116 -6.43 -7.66 12.84
N MET A 117 -6.54 -6.36 13.05
CA MET A 117 -7.36 -5.47 12.23
C MET A 117 -6.93 -5.51 10.77
N ILE A 118 -5.64 -5.36 10.46
CA ILE A 118 -5.12 -5.42 9.08
C ILE A 118 -5.42 -6.76 8.41
N VAL A 119 -5.21 -7.88 9.12
CA VAL A 119 -5.54 -9.22 8.59
C VAL A 119 -7.05 -9.37 8.34
N TRP A 120 -7.89 -8.77 9.17
CA TRP A 120 -9.34 -8.78 8.93
C TRP A 120 -9.72 -7.92 7.71
N PHE A 121 -9.10 -6.75 7.58
CA PHE A 121 -9.26 -5.88 6.42
C PHE A 121 -8.71 -6.47 5.13
N PHE A 122 -7.69 -7.33 5.19
CA PHE A 122 -7.20 -8.08 4.03
C PHE A 122 -8.35 -8.86 3.39
N TRP A 123 -9.11 -9.60 4.20
CA TRP A 123 -10.24 -10.39 3.72
C TRP A 123 -11.40 -9.53 3.22
N ILE A 124 -11.73 -8.45 3.94
CA ILE A 124 -12.79 -7.52 3.50
C ILE A 124 -12.42 -6.88 2.18
N ASN A 125 -11.19 -6.43 2.05
CA ASN A 125 -10.73 -5.77 0.84
C ASN A 125 -10.67 -6.76 -0.33
N THR A 126 -10.23 -8.00 -0.09
CA THR A 126 -10.29 -9.08 -1.09
C THR A 126 -11.72 -9.30 -1.55
N PHE A 127 -12.67 -9.42 -0.61
CA PHE A 127 -14.09 -9.56 -0.93
C PHE A 127 -14.62 -8.38 -1.75
N MET A 128 -14.26 -7.13 -1.37
CA MET A 128 -14.67 -5.94 -2.11
C MET A 128 -14.09 -5.90 -3.52
N VAL A 129 -12.83 -6.29 -3.72
CA VAL A 129 -12.22 -6.39 -5.07
C VAL A 129 -12.97 -7.43 -5.92
N VAL A 130 -13.25 -8.61 -5.36
CA VAL A 130 -14.01 -9.67 -6.03
C VAL A 130 -15.41 -9.18 -6.40
N PHE A 131 -16.08 -8.45 -5.50
CA PHE A 131 -17.37 -7.83 -5.77
C PHE A 131 -17.29 -6.78 -6.90
N GLN A 132 -16.33 -5.87 -6.84
CA GLN A 132 -16.14 -4.84 -7.87
C GLN A 132 -15.85 -5.44 -9.24
N PHE A 133 -15.07 -6.52 -9.29
CA PHE A 133 -14.73 -7.19 -10.54
C PHE A 133 -15.90 -7.98 -11.13
N TYR A 134 -16.51 -8.88 -10.36
CA TYR A 134 -17.55 -9.78 -10.91
C TYR A 134 -18.94 -9.14 -10.96
N VAL A 135 -19.31 -8.34 -9.96
CA VAL A 135 -20.66 -7.77 -9.85
C VAL A 135 -20.74 -6.41 -10.50
N GLU A 136 -19.80 -5.50 -10.19
CA GLU A 136 -19.81 -4.15 -10.76
C GLU A 136 -19.16 -4.07 -12.14
N ARG A 137 -18.46 -5.13 -12.58
CA ARG A 137 -17.74 -5.20 -13.85
C ARG A 137 -16.75 -4.05 -14.05
N LYS A 138 -16.17 -3.57 -12.94
CA LYS A 138 -15.08 -2.59 -12.98
C LYS A 138 -13.81 -3.27 -13.50
N VAL A 139 -12.96 -2.47 -14.14
CA VAL A 139 -11.71 -2.94 -14.77
C VAL A 139 -10.57 -2.01 -14.40
N ALA A 140 -9.35 -2.56 -14.31
CA ALA A 140 -8.11 -1.81 -14.15
C ALA A 140 -8.14 -0.83 -12.95
N ASP A 141 -7.79 0.44 -13.20
CA ASP A 141 -7.65 1.51 -12.21
C ASP A 141 -8.93 1.78 -11.39
N PHE A 142 -10.10 1.39 -11.89
CA PHE A 142 -11.37 1.56 -11.19
C PHE A 142 -11.57 0.55 -10.06
N ILE A 143 -10.72 -0.47 -9.95
CA ILE A 143 -10.75 -1.46 -8.87
C ILE A 143 -9.86 -0.99 -7.72
N GLY A 144 -10.49 -0.46 -6.68
CA GLY A 144 -9.82 0.00 -5.46
C GLY A 144 -10.17 -0.80 -4.20
N GLY A 145 -11.09 -1.76 -4.30
CA GLY A 145 -11.61 -2.53 -3.17
C GLY A 145 -12.24 -1.61 -2.11
N THR A 146 -11.69 -1.59 -0.89
CA THR A 146 -12.14 -0.66 0.15
C THR A 146 -11.56 0.76 0.01
N PHE A 147 -10.67 0.98 -0.94
CA PHE A 147 -10.05 2.27 -1.26
C PHE A 147 -10.62 2.89 -2.54
N MET A 148 -10.23 4.14 -2.81
CA MET A 148 -10.72 4.91 -3.96
C MET A 148 -10.11 4.44 -5.29
N GLY A 149 -8.87 3.96 -5.27
CA GLY A 149 -8.20 3.48 -6.47
C GLY A 149 -7.17 2.39 -6.18
N ASN A 150 -6.53 1.95 -7.26
CA ASN A 150 -5.54 0.86 -7.23
C ASN A 150 -4.22 1.26 -6.55
N ASN A 151 -3.91 2.56 -6.44
CA ASN A 151 -2.70 3.04 -5.77
C ASN A 151 -2.71 2.78 -4.26
N GLU A 152 -3.81 3.07 -3.56
CA GLU A 152 -3.93 2.75 -2.14
C GLU A 152 -4.07 1.24 -1.93
N LEU A 153 -4.74 0.56 -2.87
CA LEU A 153 -4.84 -0.90 -2.90
C LEU A 153 -3.44 -1.55 -2.94
N PHE A 154 -2.58 -1.06 -3.83
CA PHE A 154 -1.19 -1.47 -3.94
C PHE A 154 -0.45 -1.31 -2.61
N VAL A 155 -0.47 -0.12 -2.02
CA VAL A 155 0.24 0.17 -0.76
C VAL A 155 -0.26 -0.74 0.36
N PHE A 156 -1.58 -0.97 0.44
CA PHE A 156 -2.17 -1.84 1.45
C PHE A 156 -1.73 -3.30 1.30
N TYR A 157 -1.77 -3.87 0.09
CA TYR A 157 -1.34 -5.25 -0.12
C TYR A 157 0.17 -5.42 -0.03
N LEU A 158 0.96 -4.42 -0.42
CA LEU A 158 2.41 -4.45 -0.18
C LEU A 158 2.73 -4.52 1.33
N PHE A 159 1.97 -3.79 2.15
CA PHE A 159 2.08 -3.88 3.60
C PHE A 159 1.63 -5.25 4.14
N CYS A 160 0.55 -5.80 3.59
CA CYS A 160 0.08 -7.15 3.94
C CYS A 160 1.13 -8.21 3.60
N ALA A 161 1.73 -8.15 2.41
CA ALA A 161 2.82 -9.03 1.97
C ALA A 161 3.96 -9.03 3.00
N MET A 162 4.41 -7.85 3.43
CA MET A 162 5.46 -7.73 4.44
C MET A 162 5.05 -8.34 5.79
N LEU A 163 3.83 -8.04 6.24
CA LEU A 163 3.30 -8.51 7.52
C LEU A 163 3.15 -10.03 7.54
N LEU A 164 2.56 -10.61 6.50
CA LEU A 164 2.32 -12.04 6.37
C LEU A 164 3.63 -12.81 6.22
N SER A 165 4.58 -12.27 5.44
CA SER A 165 5.93 -12.84 5.30
C SER A 165 6.64 -12.89 6.64
N LYS A 166 6.52 -11.82 7.45
CA LYS A 166 7.12 -11.80 8.79
C LYS A 166 6.54 -12.92 9.65
N GLU A 167 5.22 -13.05 9.69
CA GLU A 167 4.55 -14.09 10.50
C GLU A 167 4.91 -15.51 10.02
N TYR A 168 5.11 -15.71 8.72
CA TYR A 168 5.62 -16.96 8.16
C TYR A 168 7.07 -17.26 8.60
N PHE A 169 8.01 -16.33 8.43
CA PHE A 169 9.42 -16.59 8.75
C PHE A 169 9.70 -16.77 10.26
N ILE A 170 8.85 -16.21 11.12
CA ILE A 170 8.91 -16.45 12.57
C ILE A 170 8.12 -17.70 13.02
N GLY A 171 7.56 -18.48 12.08
CA GLY A 171 6.90 -19.75 12.35
C GLY A 171 5.47 -19.66 12.89
N ARG A 172 4.81 -18.50 12.77
CA ARG A 172 3.42 -18.28 13.22
C ARG A 172 2.37 -18.52 12.14
N LEU A 173 2.80 -18.69 10.88
CA LEU A 173 1.93 -18.94 9.73
C LEU A 173 2.35 -20.26 9.07
N SER A 174 1.38 -21.12 8.73
CA SER A 174 1.68 -22.36 8.02
C SER A 174 2.06 -22.08 6.57
N LYS A 175 2.89 -22.95 5.99
CA LYS A 175 3.39 -22.81 4.61
C LYS A 175 2.24 -22.74 3.60
N LEU A 176 1.26 -23.64 3.70
CA LEU A 176 0.11 -23.67 2.79
C LEU A 176 -0.72 -22.40 2.87
N TYR A 177 -1.00 -21.93 4.09
CA TYR A 177 -1.78 -20.72 4.29
C TYR A 177 -1.04 -19.47 3.79
N PHE A 178 0.29 -19.41 3.98
CA PHE A 178 1.11 -18.34 3.41
C PHE A 178 1.01 -18.28 1.88
N PHE A 179 1.21 -19.41 1.18
CA PHE A 179 1.11 -19.45 -0.28
C PHE A 179 -0.28 -19.08 -0.78
N LEU A 180 -1.34 -19.50 -0.07
CA LEU A 180 -2.71 -19.11 -0.40
C LEU A 180 -2.91 -17.60 -0.31
N LEU A 181 -2.40 -16.94 0.73
CA LEU A 181 -2.53 -15.49 0.88
C LEU A 181 -1.74 -14.73 -0.20
N ILE A 182 -0.54 -15.19 -0.54
CA ILE A 182 0.24 -14.60 -1.64
C ILE A 182 -0.47 -14.80 -2.98
N ALA A 183 -1.08 -15.97 -3.22
CA ALA A 183 -1.86 -16.20 -4.43
C ALA A 183 -3.06 -15.24 -4.54
N ILE A 184 -3.73 -14.95 -3.41
CA ILE A 184 -4.81 -13.95 -3.34
C ILE A 184 -4.27 -12.55 -3.69
N GLU A 185 -3.14 -12.13 -3.13
CA GLU A 185 -2.53 -10.83 -3.47
C GLU A 185 -2.17 -10.72 -4.96
N MET A 186 -1.66 -11.79 -5.56
CA MET A 186 -1.34 -11.85 -6.98
C MET A 186 -2.61 -11.81 -7.85
N PHE A 187 -3.69 -12.47 -7.43
CA PHE A 187 -4.98 -12.38 -8.09
C PHE A 187 -5.53 -10.94 -8.06
N ILE A 188 -5.44 -10.26 -6.92
CA ILE A 188 -5.88 -8.85 -6.80
C ILE A 188 -5.03 -7.94 -7.68
N ALA A 189 -3.70 -8.12 -7.67
CA ALA A 189 -2.80 -7.37 -8.54
C ALA A 189 -3.17 -7.54 -10.01
N MET A 190 -3.60 -8.73 -10.40
CA MET A 190 -4.04 -9.02 -11.75
C MET A 190 -5.35 -8.33 -12.10
N VAL A 191 -6.36 -8.52 -11.27
CA VAL A 191 -7.70 -7.95 -11.47
C VAL A 191 -7.65 -6.42 -11.54
N ALA A 192 -6.87 -5.79 -10.66
CA ALA A 192 -6.69 -4.33 -10.62
C ALA A 192 -5.57 -3.81 -11.54
N GLU A 193 -5.00 -4.68 -12.39
CA GLU A 193 -3.92 -4.39 -13.35
C GLU A 193 -2.68 -3.69 -12.77
N ILE A 194 -2.35 -3.98 -11.50
CA ILE A 194 -1.24 -3.36 -10.78
C ILE A 194 0.07 -4.11 -11.12
N LYS A 195 0.65 -3.79 -12.28
CA LYS A 195 1.86 -4.46 -12.80
C LYS A 195 3.05 -4.41 -11.83
N ILE A 196 3.19 -3.32 -11.08
CA ILE A 196 4.29 -3.16 -10.12
C ILE A 196 4.20 -4.15 -8.94
N MET A 197 3.00 -4.67 -8.62
CA MET A 197 2.82 -5.65 -7.54
C MET A 197 3.52 -6.97 -7.80
N TYR A 198 3.57 -7.41 -9.06
CA TYR A 198 4.23 -8.66 -9.42
C TYR A 198 5.73 -8.67 -9.09
N PHE A 199 6.36 -7.49 -9.09
CA PHE A 199 7.76 -7.33 -8.71
C PHE A 199 7.93 -7.03 -7.23
N THR A 200 7.08 -6.17 -6.69
CA THR A 200 7.21 -5.67 -5.32
C THR A 200 6.78 -6.69 -4.27
N ILE A 201 5.84 -7.60 -4.54
CA ILE A 201 5.48 -8.68 -3.60
C ILE A 201 6.69 -9.62 -3.37
N PRO A 202 7.33 -10.22 -4.39
CA PRO A 202 8.55 -11.01 -4.19
C PRO A 202 9.67 -10.24 -3.48
N LEU A 203 9.88 -8.97 -3.83
CA LEU A 203 10.86 -8.11 -3.17
C LEU A 203 10.52 -7.86 -1.70
N ALA A 204 9.24 -7.66 -1.36
CA ALA A 204 8.79 -7.48 0.00
C ALA A 204 9.00 -8.75 0.84
N ILE A 205 8.66 -9.92 0.29
CA ILE A 205 8.93 -11.22 0.92
C ILE A 205 10.43 -11.38 1.17
N TYR A 206 11.26 -11.08 0.16
CA TYR A 206 12.71 -11.18 0.28
C TYR A 206 13.29 -10.19 1.28
N ALA A 207 12.84 -8.93 1.27
CA ALA A 207 13.27 -7.93 2.25
C ALA A 207 12.99 -8.41 3.68
N VAL A 208 11.80 -8.93 3.94
CA VAL A 208 11.45 -9.46 5.26
C VAL A 208 12.27 -10.71 5.60
N TYR A 209 12.57 -11.57 4.63
CA TYR A 209 13.49 -12.69 4.82
C TYR A 209 14.88 -12.22 5.28
N VAL A 210 15.43 -11.20 4.62
CA VAL A 210 16.74 -10.62 4.97
C VAL A 210 16.72 -10.07 6.39
N PHE A 211 15.65 -9.36 6.79
CA PHE A 211 15.51 -8.80 8.14
C PHE A 211 15.26 -9.84 9.23
N THR A 212 14.68 -11.00 8.91
CA THR A 212 14.30 -12.02 9.90
C THR A 212 15.27 -13.19 10.00
N LYS A 213 16.01 -13.50 8.93
CA LYS A 213 16.92 -14.65 8.86
C LYS A 213 18.35 -14.19 8.58
N LYS A 214 18.72 -14.03 7.30
CA LYS A 214 20.05 -13.60 6.88
C LYS A 214 20.03 -13.20 5.41
N PHE A 215 20.84 -12.22 5.04
CA PHE A 215 21.10 -11.89 3.64
C PHE A 215 21.87 -13.01 2.92
N SER A 216 21.53 -13.27 1.66
CA SER A 216 22.27 -14.19 0.79
C SER A 216 22.19 -13.76 -0.67
N VAL A 217 23.35 -13.58 -1.30
CA VAL A 217 23.46 -13.20 -2.72
C VAL A 217 22.84 -14.23 -3.65
N LYS A 218 22.82 -15.51 -3.24
CA LYS A 218 22.15 -16.58 -4.02
C LYS A 218 20.66 -16.32 -4.20
N HIS A 219 20.01 -15.69 -3.22
CA HIS A 219 18.60 -15.34 -3.35
C HIS A 219 18.36 -14.22 -4.36
N ILE A 220 19.30 -13.29 -4.53
CA ILE A 220 19.21 -12.26 -5.58
C ILE A 220 19.21 -12.92 -6.95
N LEU A 221 20.11 -13.89 -7.19
CA LEU A 221 20.15 -14.64 -8.45
C LEU A 221 18.85 -15.40 -8.72
N ILE A 222 18.29 -16.06 -7.70
CA ILE A 222 16.99 -16.74 -7.80
C ILE A 222 15.87 -15.74 -8.11
N LEU A 223 15.91 -14.54 -7.52
CA LEU A 223 14.91 -13.50 -7.72
C LEU A 223 14.98 -12.92 -9.14
N VAL A 224 16.19 -12.74 -9.70
CA VAL A 224 16.41 -12.38 -11.11
C VAL A 224 15.84 -13.44 -12.05
N LEU A 225 16.14 -14.72 -11.80
CA LEU A 225 15.59 -15.82 -12.60
C LEU A 225 14.06 -15.90 -12.48
N ALA A 226 13.52 -15.74 -11.27
CA ALA A 226 12.08 -15.70 -11.04
C ALA A 226 11.41 -14.58 -11.83
N PHE A 227 12.00 -13.38 -11.89
CA PHE A 227 11.48 -12.28 -12.69
C PHE A 227 11.53 -12.56 -14.19
N PHE A 228 12.57 -13.24 -14.68
CA PHE A 228 12.65 -13.65 -16.07
C PHE A 228 11.46 -14.54 -16.48
N PHE A 229 11.04 -15.46 -15.61
CA PHE A 229 9.87 -16.33 -15.86
C PHE A 229 8.52 -15.66 -15.54
N LEU A 230 8.51 -14.69 -14.62
CA LEU A 230 7.29 -14.02 -14.20
C LEU A 230 6.71 -13.15 -15.32
N VAL A 231 7.54 -12.47 -16.11
CA VAL A 231 7.07 -11.58 -17.19
C VAL A 231 6.30 -12.35 -18.28
N PRO A 232 6.81 -13.45 -18.87
CA PRO A 232 6.05 -14.27 -19.81
C PRO A 232 4.77 -14.83 -19.19
N THR A 233 4.84 -15.32 -17.95
CA THR A 233 3.67 -15.89 -17.25
C THR A 233 2.58 -14.83 -17.09
N MET A 234 2.94 -13.63 -16.68
CA MET A 234 2.03 -12.50 -16.56
C MET A 234 1.40 -12.16 -17.92
N LYS A 235 2.19 -12.06 -19.00
CA LYS A 235 1.66 -11.79 -20.35
C LYS A 235 0.63 -12.85 -20.77
N SER A 236 0.95 -14.14 -20.60
CA SER A 236 0.03 -15.23 -20.95
C SER A 236 -1.28 -15.17 -20.16
N VAL A 237 -1.19 -14.92 -18.86
CA VAL A 237 -2.37 -14.90 -17.98
C VAL A 237 -3.22 -13.64 -18.22
N MET A 238 -2.60 -12.48 -18.49
CA MET A 238 -3.32 -11.28 -18.92
C MET A 238 -4.01 -11.46 -20.28
N SER A 239 -3.37 -12.16 -21.23
CA SER A 239 -3.99 -12.49 -22.52
C SER A 239 -5.27 -13.31 -22.33
N LEU A 240 -5.27 -14.26 -21.40
CA LEU A 240 -6.46 -15.05 -21.08
C LEU A 240 -7.61 -14.22 -20.48
N MET A 241 -7.30 -13.14 -19.76
CA MET A 241 -8.32 -12.31 -19.09
C MET A 241 -8.81 -11.13 -19.92
N TYR A 242 -7.93 -10.51 -20.71
CA TYR A 242 -8.20 -9.26 -21.43
C TYR A 242 -8.07 -9.38 -22.95
N GLY A 243 -7.59 -10.52 -23.46
CA GLY A 243 -7.32 -10.76 -24.87
C GLY A 243 -5.89 -10.36 -25.30
N GLU A 244 -5.44 -10.93 -26.42
CA GLU A 244 -4.09 -10.71 -26.97
C GLU A 244 -3.88 -9.25 -27.42
N GLU A 245 -4.91 -8.59 -27.94
CA GLU A 245 -4.85 -7.21 -28.42
C GLU A 245 -4.52 -6.20 -27.30
N TYR A 246 -5.05 -6.43 -26.10
CA TYR A 246 -4.71 -5.65 -24.90
C TYR A 246 -3.25 -5.88 -24.48
N VAL A 247 -2.76 -7.12 -24.53
CA VAL A 247 -1.39 -7.45 -24.14
C VAL A 247 -0.38 -6.82 -25.11
N ASN A 248 -0.63 -6.89 -26.41
CA ASN A 248 0.28 -6.35 -27.42
C ASN A 248 0.37 -4.82 -27.33
N SER A 249 -0.77 -4.13 -27.18
CA SER A 249 -0.80 -2.66 -26.99
C SER A 249 -0.13 -2.19 -25.68
N THR A 250 -0.05 -3.06 -24.68
CA THR A 250 0.49 -2.73 -23.37
C THR A 250 1.98 -3.02 -23.22
N PHE A 251 2.49 -4.03 -23.93
CA PHE A 251 3.83 -4.56 -23.70
C PHE A 251 4.74 -4.59 -24.94
N ASP A 252 4.21 -4.43 -26.15
CA ASP A 252 5.03 -4.48 -27.37
C ASP A 252 5.35 -3.06 -27.84
N LEU A 253 6.65 -2.80 -28.01
CA LEU A 253 7.18 -1.47 -28.33
C LEU A 253 6.66 -0.93 -29.68
N ASP A 254 6.36 -1.83 -30.62
CA ASP A 254 5.85 -1.51 -31.96
C ASP A 254 4.42 -0.95 -31.94
N PHE A 255 3.66 -1.15 -30.85
CA PHE A 255 2.34 -0.54 -30.63
C PHE A 255 2.39 0.67 -29.68
N ILE A 256 3.50 0.88 -28.97
CA ILE A 256 3.68 1.96 -27.99
C ILE A 256 4.20 3.24 -28.66
N GLN A 257 4.75 3.15 -29.88
CA GLN A 257 5.17 4.30 -30.68
C GLN A 257 4.25 4.46 -31.91
N PRO A 258 3.51 5.57 -32.05
CA PRO A 258 2.87 5.92 -33.32
C PRO A 258 3.90 6.27 -34.39
#